data_AF-A0A4Q2J5W5-F1
#
_entry.id   AF-A0A4Q2J5W5-F1
#
_cell.length_a   1.000
_cell.length_b   1.000
_cell.length_c   1.000
_cell.angle_alpha   90.00
_cell.angle_beta   90.00
_cell.angle_gamma   90.00
#
_symmetry.space_group_name_H-M   'P 1'
#
loop_
_entity.id
_entity.type
_entity.pdbx_description
1 polymer ?
#
loop_
_entity_poly.entity_id
_entity_poly.type
_entity_poly.pdbx_seq_one_letter_code
_entity_poly.pdbx_strand_id
1 'polypeptide(L)'
;MTDINAEAFDNAPLKRRLFSMLYEGMLLFGVLFISGWLFSTLLQQRNALYLRHGLELWLFIVLTGYFVWFWCHGGQTLAMKTWRIRLVARDGGPVRPLRALGRFLLAWLWCMPGLMLAWLLQVQGWLLVIIPAANFLLWMSTVYLDPQRQFLHDRLAGTRIISLS
;
A
#
# COMPACT_ATOMS: atom_id res chain seq x y z
N MET A 1 14.60 8.23 -36.90
CA MET A 1 15.00 7.15 -35.97
C MET A 1 14.59 7.58 -34.56
N THR A 2 13.29 7.46 -34.26
CA THR A 2 12.67 7.35 -32.93
C THR A 2 13.21 8.23 -31.78
N ASP A 3 12.73 9.47 -31.70
CA ASP A 3 12.74 10.32 -30.49
C ASP A 3 11.71 9.83 -29.45
N ILE A 4 11.74 8.53 -29.11
CA ILE A 4 10.90 7.92 -28.06
C ILE A 4 11.64 7.94 -26.70
N ASN A 5 12.68 8.76 -26.59
CA ASN A 5 13.51 8.83 -25.38
C ASN A 5 13.08 10.06 -24.56
N ALA A 6 12.44 9.75 -23.44
CA ALA A 6 11.94 10.69 -22.42
C ALA A 6 10.62 11.39 -22.75
N GLU A 7 9.52 10.62 -22.79
CA GLU A 7 8.36 11.09 -22.06
C GLU A 7 8.84 11.32 -20.61
N ALA A 8 9.13 12.58 -20.29
CA ALA A 8 9.35 13.03 -18.93
C ALA A 8 8.02 12.82 -18.21
N PHE A 9 7.79 11.59 -17.75
CA PHE A 9 6.61 11.26 -16.99
C PHE A 9 6.63 12.12 -15.74
N ASP A 10 5.77 13.13 -15.73
CA ASP A 10 5.63 13.99 -14.57
C ASP A 10 5.22 13.13 -13.37
N ASN A 11 5.94 13.34 -12.28
CA ASN A 11 5.62 12.72 -11.01
C ASN A 11 4.17 13.10 -10.67
N ALA A 12 3.32 12.10 -10.44
CA ALA A 12 1.92 12.37 -10.13
C ALA A 12 1.82 13.31 -8.91
N PRO A 13 0.96 14.36 -8.98
CA PRO A 13 0.84 15.33 -7.89
C PRO A 13 0.37 14.64 -6.61
N LEU A 14 0.90 15.09 -5.46
CA LEU A 14 0.64 14.49 -4.15
C LEU A 14 -0.86 14.32 -3.85
N LYS A 15 -1.69 15.30 -4.24
CA LYS A 15 -3.15 15.24 -4.07
C LYS A 15 -3.78 14.02 -4.74
N ARG A 16 -3.41 13.72 -6.01
CA ARG A 16 -3.94 12.54 -6.73
C ARG A 16 -3.49 11.24 -6.07
N ARG A 17 -2.25 11.19 -5.57
CA ARG A 17 -1.75 10.03 -4.82
C ARG A 17 -2.55 9.81 -3.53
N LEU A 18 -2.84 10.88 -2.78
CA LEU A 18 -3.61 10.81 -1.53
C LEU A 18 -5.07 10.41 -1.76
N PHE A 19 -5.74 11.00 -2.75
CA PHE A 19 -7.11 10.58 -3.09
C PHE A 19 -7.15 9.15 -3.60
N SER A 20 -6.14 8.71 -4.37
CA SER A 20 -6.01 7.32 -4.76
C SER A 20 -5.81 6.40 -3.56
N MET A 21 -5.01 6.79 -2.55
CA MET A 21 -4.84 6.00 -1.32
C MET A 21 -6.15 5.91 -0.51
N LEU A 22 -6.89 7.02 -0.39
CA LEU A 22 -8.18 7.03 0.29
C LEU A 22 -9.19 6.13 -0.43
N TYR A 23 -9.25 6.23 -1.76
CA TYR A 23 -10.11 5.38 -2.58
C TYR A 23 -9.71 3.90 -2.48
N GLU A 24 -8.41 3.61 -2.49
CA GLU A 24 -7.89 2.25 -2.27
C GLU A 24 -8.30 1.71 -0.90
N GLY A 25 -8.25 2.53 0.16
CA GLY A 25 -8.70 2.14 1.49
C GLY A 25 -10.16 1.71 1.52
N MET A 26 -11.04 2.42 0.81
CA MET A 26 -12.45 2.06 0.68
C MET A 26 -12.65 0.74 -0.08
N LEU A 27 -11.91 0.52 -1.17
CA LEU A 27 -11.96 -0.75 -1.91
C LEU A 27 -11.48 -1.92 -1.05
N LEU A 28 -10.35 -1.74 -0.36
CA LEU A 28 -9.76 -2.76 0.48
C LEU A 28 -10.62 -3.07 1.70
N PHE A 29 -11.34 -2.09 2.24
CA PHE A 29 -12.34 -2.35 3.28
C PHE A 29 -13.37 -3.38 2.79
N GLY A 30 -13.92 -3.19 1.58
CA GLY A 30 -14.87 -4.15 1.00
C GLY A 30 -14.25 -5.52 0.73
N VAL A 31 -13.05 -5.57 0.14
CA VAL A 31 -12.33 -6.82 -0.14
C VAL A 31 -12.04 -7.58 1.16
N LEU A 32 -11.46 -6.93 2.17
CA LEU A 32 -11.12 -7.55 3.44
C LEU A 32 -12.37 -7.98 4.22
N PHE A 33 -13.45 -7.21 4.17
CA PHE A 33 -14.72 -7.59 4.79
C PHE A 33 -15.28 -8.88 4.19
N ILE A 34 -15.36 -8.96 2.85
CA ILE A 34 -15.83 -10.17 2.15
C ILE A 34 -14.89 -11.36 2.42
N SER A 35 -13.58 -11.14 2.37
CA SER A 35 -12.59 -12.19 2.65
C SER A 35 -12.65 -12.68 4.09
N GLY A 36 -12.85 -11.80 5.06
CA GLY A 36 -13.02 -12.17 6.47
C GLY A 36 -14.31 -12.95 6.70
N TRP A 37 -15.41 -12.49 6.10
CA TRP A 37 -16.69 -13.21 6.13
C TRP A 37 -16.59 -14.60 5.50
N LEU A 38 -15.89 -14.73 4.36
CA LEU A 38 -15.67 -16.01 3.69
C LEU A 38 -14.86 -16.97 4.56
N PHE A 39 -13.78 -16.49 5.17
CA PHE A 39 -12.98 -17.29 6.10
C PHE A 39 -13.80 -17.77 7.30
N SER A 40 -14.59 -16.86 7.89
CA SER A 40 -15.45 -17.18 9.03
C SER A 40 -16.47 -18.26 8.69
N THR A 41 -17.06 -18.18 7.50
CA THR A 41 -18.09 -19.12 7.02
C THR A 41 -17.48 -20.48 6.69
N LEU A 42 -16.37 -20.53 5.95
CA LEU A 42 -15.73 -21.78 5.51
C LEU A 42 -15.11 -22.57 6.68
N LEU A 43 -14.48 -21.89 7.63
CA LEU A 43 -13.79 -22.55 8.74
C LEU A 43 -14.66 -22.66 10.01
N GLN A 44 -15.96 -22.39 9.89
CA GLN A 44 -16.93 -22.41 10.99
C GLN A 44 -16.41 -21.75 12.27
N GLN A 45 -15.81 -20.56 12.12
CA GLN A 45 -15.31 -19.76 13.21
C GLN A 45 -16.46 -19.34 14.14
N ARG A 46 -16.74 -20.15 15.18
CA ARG A 46 -17.76 -19.84 16.19
C ARG A 46 -17.25 -18.94 17.32
N ASN A 47 -15.93 -18.92 17.55
CA ASN A 47 -15.28 -18.10 18.57
C ASN A 47 -14.16 -17.25 17.93
N ALA A 48 -14.18 -15.94 18.16
CA ALA A 48 -13.21 -14.97 17.64
C ALA A 48 -11.75 -15.20 18.11
N LEU A 49 -11.56 -15.98 19.18
CA LEU A 49 -10.27 -16.39 19.72
C LEU A 49 -9.72 -17.67 19.07
N TYR A 50 -10.60 -18.52 18.55
CA TYR A 50 -10.17 -19.67 17.77
C TYR A 50 -9.61 -19.13 16.44
N LEU A 51 -8.52 -19.69 15.91
CA LEU A 51 -8.00 -19.35 14.57
C LEU A 51 -7.66 -17.87 14.25
N ARG A 52 -7.51 -17.00 15.25
CA ARG A 52 -7.13 -15.58 15.05
C ARG A 52 -5.91 -15.40 14.15
N HIS A 53 -4.83 -16.15 14.41
CA HIS A 53 -3.63 -16.11 13.58
C HIS A 53 -3.87 -16.63 12.15
N GLY A 54 -4.83 -17.56 11.98
CA GLY A 54 -5.26 -18.01 10.66
C GLY A 54 -5.98 -16.90 9.88
N LEU A 55 -6.87 -16.15 10.54
CA LEU A 55 -7.54 -15.00 9.94
C LEU A 55 -6.53 -13.88 9.59
N GLU A 56 -5.60 -13.57 10.50
CA GLU A 56 -4.52 -12.59 10.27
C GLU A 56 -3.68 -12.97 9.03
N LEU A 57 -3.24 -14.23 8.95
CA LEU A 57 -2.48 -14.74 7.80
C LEU A 57 -3.31 -14.75 6.51
N TRP A 58 -4.58 -15.13 6.59
CA TRP A 58 -5.51 -15.12 5.46
C TRP A 58 -5.68 -13.73 4.87
N LEU A 59 -5.99 -12.74 5.71
CA LEU A 59 -6.15 -11.35 5.27
C LEU A 59 -4.83 -10.79 4.73
N PHE A 60 -3.70 -11.15 5.33
CA PHE A 60 -2.37 -10.78 4.83
C PHE A 60 -2.11 -11.34 3.42
N ILE A 61 -2.45 -12.60 3.18
CA ILE A 61 -2.31 -13.25 1.86
C ILE A 61 -3.22 -12.58 0.84
N VAL A 62 -4.49 -12.33 1.18
CA VAL A 62 -5.45 -11.64 0.30
C VAL A 62 -4.93 -10.25 -0.08
N LEU A 63 -4.45 -9.49 0.90
CA LEU A 63 -3.92 -8.14 0.68
C LEU A 63 -2.66 -8.15 -0.19
N THR A 64 -1.73 -9.07 0.11
CA THR A 64 -0.51 -9.27 -0.68
C THR A 64 -0.85 -9.64 -2.12
N GLY A 65 -1.74 -10.61 -2.30
CA GLY A 65 -2.20 -11.08 -3.60
C GLY A 65 -2.85 -9.96 -4.41
N TYR A 66 -3.73 -9.18 -3.79
CA TYR A 66 -4.35 -8.00 -4.39
C TYR A 66 -3.30 -7.05 -4.95
N PHE A 67 -2.42 -6.51 -4.10
CA PHE A 67 -1.45 -5.49 -4.52
C PHE A 67 -0.43 -6.03 -5.53
N VAL A 68 0.16 -7.20 -5.26
CA VAL A 68 1.17 -7.80 -6.14
C VAL A 68 0.57 -8.08 -7.52
N TRP A 69 -0.65 -8.62 -7.59
CA TRP A 69 -1.32 -8.89 -8.86
C TRP A 69 -1.54 -7.62 -9.68
N PHE A 70 -2.17 -6.59 -9.09
CA PHE A 70 -2.46 -5.33 -9.79
C PHE A 70 -1.20 -4.59 -10.22
N TRP A 71 -0.14 -4.63 -9.41
CA TRP A 71 1.14 -4.00 -9.76
C TRP A 71 1.89 -4.74 -10.87
N CYS A 72 1.80 -6.07 -10.94
CA CYS A 72 2.48 -6.86 -11.98
C CYS A 72 1.72 -6.90 -13.31
N HIS A 73 0.38 -7.01 -13.30
CA HIS A 73 -0.43 -7.18 -14.52
C HIS A 73 -0.74 -5.88 -15.25
N GLY A 74 -0.60 -4.72 -14.61
CA GLY A 74 -0.86 -3.44 -15.29
C GLY A 74 -0.28 -2.21 -14.62
N GLY A 75 0.45 -2.37 -13.51
CA GLY A 75 0.98 -1.24 -12.74
C GLY A 75 -0.10 -0.32 -12.17
N GLN A 76 -1.37 -0.72 -12.17
CA GLN A 76 -2.50 0.12 -11.78
C GLN A 76 -3.52 -0.70 -11.00
N THR A 77 -3.76 -0.31 -9.76
CA THR A 77 -4.95 -0.74 -9.02
C THR A 77 -6.19 -0.02 -9.55
N LEU A 78 -7.36 -0.45 -9.11
CA LEU A 78 -8.62 0.16 -9.52
C LEU A 78 -8.68 1.64 -9.10
N ALA A 79 -8.19 1.98 -7.90
CA ALA A 79 -8.06 3.38 -7.45
C ALA A 79 -7.02 4.16 -8.28
N MET A 80 -5.91 3.54 -8.68
CA MET A 80 -4.93 4.22 -9.52
C MET A 80 -5.50 4.54 -10.92
N LYS A 81 -6.36 3.67 -11.45
CA LYS A 81 -7.05 3.93 -12.72
C LYS A 81 -8.00 5.12 -12.63
N THR A 82 -8.76 5.27 -11.54
CA THR A 82 -9.70 6.40 -11.40
C THR A 82 -8.98 7.74 -11.37
N TRP A 83 -7.79 7.80 -10.76
CA TRP A 83 -6.97 9.02 -10.69
C TRP A 83 -5.92 9.16 -11.79
N ARG A 84 -5.96 8.30 -12.82
CA ARG A 84 -5.02 8.26 -13.95
C ARG A 84 -3.55 8.26 -13.53
N ILE A 85 -3.21 7.49 -12.50
CA ILE A 85 -1.82 7.30 -12.06
C ILE A 85 -1.38 5.86 -12.35
N ARG A 86 -0.10 5.65 -12.62
CA ARG A 86 0.47 4.33 -12.89
C ARG A 86 1.77 4.14 -12.13
N LEU A 87 1.92 2.95 -11.56
CA LEU A 87 3.16 2.45 -11.01
C LEU A 87 4.02 1.86 -12.14
N VAL A 88 5.24 2.35 -12.27
CA VAL A 88 6.25 1.82 -13.20
C VAL A 88 7.54 1.54 -12.46
N ALA A 89 8.36 0.64 -12.99
CA ALA A 89 9.73 0.47 -12.54
C ALA A 89 10.55 1.76 -12.77
N ARG A 90 11.67 1.90 -12.06
CA ARG A 90 12.64 2.97 -12.30
C ARG A 90 13.08 3.04 -13.78
N ASP A 91 13.18 1.88 -14.41
CA ASP A 91 13.57 1.70 -15.81
C ASP A 91 12.40 1.99 -16.79
N GLY A 92 11.23 2.42 -16.29
CA GLY A 92 10.03 2.66 -17.09
C GLY A 92 9.23 1.40 -17.47
N GLY A 93 9.81 0.22 -17.28
CA GLY A 93 9.16 -1.06 -17.56
C GLY A 93 8.14 -1.54 -16.52
N PRO A 94 7.53 -2.72 -16.73
CA PRO A 94 6.59 -3.32 -15.79
C PRO A 94 7.27 -3.69 -14.47
N VAL A 95 6.49 -3.70 -13.38
CA VAL A 95 7.01 -4.06 -12.04
C VAL A 95 7.08 -5.58 -11.92
N ARG A 96 8.26 -6.10 -11.59
CA ARG A 96 8.47 -7.53 -11.34
C ARG A 96 7.80 -7.98 -10.04
N PRO A 97 7.31 -9.24 -9.92
CA PRO A 97 6.67 -9.74 -8.70
C PRO A 97 7.52 -9.60 -7.44
N LEU A 98 8.82 -9.90 -7.52
CA LEU A 98 9.73 -9.75 -6.39
C LEU A 98 9.85 -8.30 -5.91
N ARG A 99 9.82 -7.34 -6.86
CA ARG A 99 9.86 -5.90 -6.59
C ARG A 99 8.54 -5.42 -6.00
N ALA A 100 7.41 -5.92 -6.52
CA ALA A 100 6.08 -5.65 -5.98
C ALA A 100 5.93 -6.17 -4.53
N LEU A 101 6.43 -7.37 -4.24
CA LEU A 101 6.44 -7.92 -2.89
C LEU A 101 7.33 -7.09 -1.95
N GLY A 102 8.55 -6.73 -2.38
CA GLY A 102 9.44 -5.86 -1.63
C GLY A 102 8.78 -4.51 -1.33
N ARG A 103 8.11 -3.90 -2.32
CA ARG A 103 7.33 -2.68 -2.13
C ARG A 103 6.20 -2.85 -1.12
N PHE A 104 5.48 -3.97 -1.19
CA PHE A 104 4.41 -4.29 -0.24
C PHE A 104 4.95 -4.40 1.19
N LEU A 105 6.03 -5.16 1.41
CA LEU A 105 6.67 -5.30 2.72
C LEU A 105 7.24 -3.97 3.24
N LEU A 106 7.81 -3.16 2.37
CA LEU A 106 8.29 -1.82 2.73
C LEU A 106 7.13 -0.87 3.05
N ALA A 107 5.95 -1.03 2.43
CA ALA A 107 4.77 -0.27 2.79
C ALA A 107 4.26 -0.60 4.20
N TRP A 108 4.47 -1.83 4.69
CA TRP A 108 4.15 -2.19 6.08
C TRP A 108 5.01 -1.43 7.11
N LEU A 109 6.20 -0.94 6.69
CA LEU A 109 7.06 -0.11 7.52
C LEU A 109 6.40 1.25 7.90
N TRP A 110 5.34 1.67 7.20
CA TRP A 110 4.54 2.84 7.59
C TRP A 110 3.61 2.61 8.79
N CYS A 111 3.16 1.38 9.02
CA CYS A 111 2.22 1.08 10.10
C CYS A 111 2.86 0.31 11.25
N MET A 112 3.72 -0.67 10.95
CA MET A 112 4.27 -1.60 11.94
C MET A 112 5.06 -0.92 13.05
N PRO A 113 5.96 0.05 12.81
CA PRO A 113 6.71 0.70 13.89
C PRO A 113 5.80 1.46 14.86
N GLY A 114 4.79 2.17 14.35
CA GLY A 114 3.83 2.90 15.16
C GLY A 114 2.96 1.97 16.02
N LEU A 115 2.48 0.86 15.44
CA LEU A 115 1.73 -0.16 16.18
C LEU A 115 2.61 -0.90 17.19
N MET A 116 3.85 -1.23 16.83
CA MET A 116 4.81 -1.88 17.73
C MET A 116 5.16 -1.00 18.91
N LEU A 117 5.34 0.31 18.69
CA LEU A 117 5.56 1.29 19.75
C LEU A 117 4.34 1.41 20.68
N ALA A 118 3.13 1.50 20.11
CA ALA A 118 1.90 1.57 20.89
C ALA A 118 1.68 0.29 21.73
N TRP A 119 2.03 -0.88 21.20
CA TRP A 119 1.97 -2.15 21.91
C TRP A 119 3.03 -2.23 23.02
N LEU A 120 4.28 -1.85 22.75
CA LEU A 120 5.39 -1.86 23.71
C LEU A 120 5.10 -0.93 24.90
N LEU A 121 4.51 0.23 24.63
CA LEU A 121 4.13 1.21 25.63
C LEU A 121 2.78 0.88 26.31
N GLN A 122 2.14 -0.26 25.97
CA GLN A 122 0.82 -0.71 26.44
C GLN A 122 -0.23 0.41 26.48
N VAL A 123 -0.21 1.21 25.43
CA VAL A 123 -0.99 2.43 25.33
C VAL A 123 -2.48 2.07 25.23
N GLN A 124 -3.34 2.84 25.87
CA GLN A 124 -4.78 2.60 25.89
C GLN A 124 -5.56 3.84 25.41
N GLY A 125 -6.83 3.63 25.05
CA GLY A 125 -7.73 4.70 24.62
C GLY A 125 -7.29 5.35 23.30
N TRP A 126 -7.45 6.67 23.21
CA TRP A 126 -7.19 7.42 21.98
C TRP A 126 -5.73 7.39 21.52
N LEU A 127 -4.79 7.19 22.43
CA LEU A 127 -3.36 7.15 22.10
C LEU A 127 -2.99 5.93 21.21
N LEU A 128 -3.77 4.84 21.24
CA LEU A 128 -3.64 3.72 20.30
C LEU A 128 -3.88 4.12 18.85
N VAL A 129 -4.66 5.18 18.61
CA VAL A 129 -4.92 5.71 17.28
C VAL A 129 -3.95 6.84 16.94
N ILE A 130 -3.65 7.71 17.92
CA ILE A 130 -2.79 8.88 17.73
C ILE A 130 -1.35 8.46 17.42
N ILE A 131 -0.79 7.45 18.08
CA ILE A 131 0.61 7.05 17.85
C ILE A 131 0.83 6.48 16.44
N PRO A 132 0.02 5.53 15.94
CA PRO A 132 0.11 5.09 14.55
C PRO A 132 -0.20 6.20 13.55
N ALA A 133 -1.16 7.08 13.84
CA ALA A 133 -1.46 8.23 12.98
C ALA A 133 -0.27 9.21 12.91
N ALA A 134 0.39 9.48 14.03
CA ALA A 134 1.59 10.31 14.09
C ALA A 134 2.76 9.66 13.34
N ASN A 135 2.96 8.34 13.50
CA ASN A 135 3.95 7.59 12.72
C ASN A 135 3.67 7.68 11.22
N PHE A 136 2.40 7.54 10.82
CA PHE A 136 1.99 7.69 9.42
C PHE A 136 2.28 9.09 8.89
N LEU A 137 1.98 10.14 9.64
CA LEU A 137 2.26 11.53 9.24
C LEU A 137 3.77 11.81 9.17
N LEU A 138 4.55 11.29 10.13
CA LEU A 138 6.01 11.40 10.13
C LEU A 138 6.60 10.74 8.89
N TRP A 139 6.15 9.54 8.56
CA TRP A 139 6.59 8.83 7.36
C TRP A 139 6.08 9.48 6.07
N MET A 140 4.90 10.08 6.07
CA MET A 140 4.40 10.87 4.95
C MET A 140 5.22 12.15 4.75
N SER A 141 5.74 12.75 5.82
CA SER A 141 6.62 13.92 5.74
C SER A 141 7.95 13.63 5.02
N THR A 142 8.37 12.36 4.94
CA THR A 142 9.59 11.96 4.20
C THR A 142 9.50 12.26 2.71
N VAL A 143 8.31 12.45 2.14
CA VAL A 143 8.11 12.93 0.75
C VAL A 143 8.73 14.31 0.52
N TYR A 144 8.77 15.16 1.55
CA TYR A 144 9.34 16.49 1.44
C TYR A 144 10.87 16.49 1.52
N LEU A 145 11.48 15.38 1.96
CA LEU A 145 12.93 15.21 2.02
C LEU A 145 13.52 14.77 0.68
N ASP A 146 12.72 14.16 -0.20
CA ASP A 146 13.19 13.73 -1.51
C ASP A 146 12.91 14.81 -2.58
N PRO A 147 13.92 15.28 -3.33
CA PRO A 147 13.76 16.23 -4.44
C PRO A 147 12.74 15.79 -5.50
N GLN A 148 12.49 14.48 -5.63
CA GLN A 148 11.54 13.92 -6.59
C GLN A 148 10.13 13.74 -6.02
N ARG A 149 9.89 14.14 -4.75
CA ARG A 149 8.63 13.95 -4.01
C ARG A 149 8.12 12.50 -4.09
N GLN A 150 9.04 11.54 -3.97
CA GLN A 150 8.74 10.11 -3.93
C GLN A 150 8.77 9.63 -2.48
N PHE A 151 7.94 8.63 -2.17
CA PHE A 151 8.01 7.99 -0.85
C PHE A 151 9.30 7.16 -0.75
N LEU A 152 9.92 7.14 0.43
CA LEU A 152 11.15 6.37 0.66
C LEU A 152 10.98 4.86 0.32
N HIS A 153 9.79 4.29 0.59
CA HIS A 153 9.50 2.90 0.23
C HIS A 153 9.44 2.68 -1.29
N ASP A 154 8.95 3.66 -2.05
CA ASP A 154 8.90 3.60 -3.52
C ASP A 154 10.32 3.68 -4.10
N ARG A 155 11.17 4.53 -3.53
CA ARG A 155 12.58 4.68 -3.92
C ARG A 155 13.39 3.42 -3.61
N LEU A 156 13.24 2.86 -2.41
CA LEU A 156 13.90 1.61 -2.00
C LEU A 156 13.42 0.42 -2.85
N ALA A 157 12.14 0.39 -3.21
CA ALA A 157 11.61 -0.61 -4.13
C ALA A 157 12.02 -0.37 -5.59
N GLY A 158 12.62 0.77 -5.94
CA GLY A 158 12.94 1.11 -7.32
C GLY A 158 11.70 1.26 -8.21
N THR A 159 10.62 1.79 -7.65
CA THR A 159 9.35 2.03 -8.33
C THR A 159 8.97 3.51 -8.28
N ARG A 160 8.24 3.99 -9.27
CA ARG A 160 7.76 5.38 -9.31
C ARG A 160 6.30 5.45 -9.77
N ILE A 161 5.57 6.42 -9.25
CA ILE A 161 4.18 6.70 -9.65
C ILE A 161 4.15 7.89 -10.62
N ILE A 162 3.79 7.59 -11.85
CA ILE A 162 3.66 8.55 -12.96
C ILE A 162 2.20 8.96 -13.15
N SER A 163 1.97 10.18 -13.60
CA SER A 163 0.64 10.59 -14.07
C SER A 163 0.48 10.17 -15.53
N LEU A 164 -0.70 9.67 -15.89
CA LEU A 164 -1.15 9.56 -17.27
C LEU A 164 -1.96 10.83 -17.58
N SER A 165 -1.63 11.53 -18.66
CA SER A 165 -2.36 12.71 -19.15
C SER A 165 -3.69 12.29 -19.76
#